data_AF-A0A5E7AYV1-F1
#
_entry.id   AF-A0A5E7AYV1-F1
#
_cell.length_a   1.000
_cell.length_b   1.000
_cell.length_c   1.000
_cell.angle_alpha   90.00
_cell.angle_beta   90.00
_cell.angle_gamma   90.00
#
_symmetry.space_group_name_H-M   'P 1'
#
loop_
_entity.id
_entity.type
_entity.pdbx_description
1 polymer ?
#
loop_
_entity_poly.entity_id
_entity_poly.type
_entity_poly.pdbx_seq_one_letter_code
_entity_poly.pdbx_strand_id
1 'polypeptide(L)'
;MKLTLESLKSVGAFTGRPVEKEITWKQGDKELTATVFIRPLGYQAAISDVNSLNGKQDSLAGRLAASVCDESGIPVFTVDDITGAADPERGALDGRLTVALLAAMFEVNNAGKMKSSPPSTSSSTSSRSRSAARSRKPAKG
;
A
#
# COMPACT_ATOMS: atom_id res chain seq x y z
N MET A 1 22.04 8.07 23.96
CA MET A 1 21.20 6.86 24.19
C MET A 1 22.10 5.63 24.11
N LYS A 2 22.01 4.68 25.06
CA LYS A 2 22.65 3.36 24.91
C LYS A 2 21.62 2.41 24.28
N LEU A 3 22.06 1.55 23.35
CA LEU A 3 21.17 0.64 22.62
C LEU A 3 20.88 -0.58 23.51
N THR A 4 19.78 -0.54 24.24
CA THR A 4 19.30 -1.62 25.12
C THR A 4 17.86 -1.99 24.79
N LEU A 5 17.40 -3.17 25.22
CA LEU A 5 16.00 -3.58 24.99
C LEU A 5 15.00 -2.58 25.58
N GLU A 6 15.30 -2.02 26.75
CA GLU A 6 14.46 -1.00 27.39
C GLU A 6 14.43 0.29 26.56
N SER A 7 15.59 0.75 26.07
CA SER A 7 15.67 1.95 25.26
C SER A 7 14.98 1.77 23.90
N LEU A 8 15.01 0.56 23.32
CA LEU A 8 14.34 0.23 22.07
C LEU A 8 12.81 0.13 22.23
N LYS A 9 12.36 -0.43 23.35
CA LYS A 9 10.92 -0.47 23.70
C LYS A 9 10.37 0.94 23.90
N SER A 10 11.09 1.82 24.60
CA SER A 10 10.61 3.17 24.90
C SER A 10 10.47 4.07 23.66
N VAL A 11 11.29 3.84 22.63
CA VAL A 11 11.22 4.60 21.36
C VAL A 11 10.39 3.91 20.27
N GLY A 12 9.75 2.77 20.56
CA GLY A 12 8.90 2.06 19.60
C GLY A 12 9.67 1.45 18.42
N ALA A 13 10.90 0.97 18.63
CA ALA A 13 11.75 0.45 17.55
C ALA A 13 11.31 -0.91 16.98
N PHE A 14 10.29 -1.56 17.55
CA PHE A 14 9.76 -2.84 17.09
C PHE A 14 8.57 -2.62 16.17
N THR A 15 8.49 -3.36 15.07
CA THR A 15 7.54 -3.15 13.96
C THR A 15 6.08 -3.53 14.25
N GLY A 16 5.71 -3.69 15.52
CA GLY A 16 4.33 -3.93 15.94
C GLY A 16 3.72 -5.23 15.41
N ARG A 17 2.40 -5.32 15.56
CA ARG A 17 1.59 -6.41 15.00
C ARG A 17 1.31 -6.16 13.51
N PRO A 18 1.00 -7.20 12.72
CA PRO A 18 0.51 -7.03 11.36
C PRO A 18 -0.72 -6.11 11.29
N VAL A 19 -0.83 -5.36 10.20
CA VAL A 19 -1.93 -4.44 9.93
C VAL A 19 -2.89 -5.10 8.95
N GLU A 20 -4.15 -5.19 9.33
CA GLU A 20 -5.23 -5.69 8.46
C GLU A 20 -5.49 -4.71 7.31
N LYS A 21 -5.58 -5.26 6.10
CA LYS A 21 -5.88 -4.54 4.87
C LYS A 21 -6.83 -5.35 4.01
N GLU A 22 -7.77 -4.67 3.38
CA GLU A 22 -8.60 -5.25 2.32
C GLU A 22 -7.95 -4.92 0.97
N ILE A 23 -7.78 -5.93 0.12
CA ILE A 23 -7.31 -5.76 -1.25
C ILE A 23 -8.37 -6.21 -2.23
N THR A 24 -8.44 -5.52 -3.36
CA THR A 24 -9.31 -5.88 -4.48
C THR A 24 -8.48 -6.05 -5.74
N TRP A 25 -8.76 -7.11 -6.51
CA TRP A 25 -8.12 -7.36 -7.79
C TRP A 25 -9.07 -8.08 -8.73
N LYS A 26 -8.75 -8.06 -10.03
CA LYS A 26 -9.58 -8.69 -11.07
C LYS A 26 -8.93 -9.96 -11.62
N GLN A 27 -9.50 -11.11 -11.35
CA GLN A 27 -9.06 -12.40 -11.90
C GLN A 27 -9.93 -12.77 -13.11
N GLY A 28 -9.38 -12.61 -14.32
CA GLY A 28 -10.16 -12.70 -15.55
C GLY A 28 -11.29 -11.65 -15.55
N ASP A 29 -12.53 -12.11 -15.64
CA ASP A 29 -13.73 -11.26 -15.62
C ASP A 29 -14.32 -11.01 -14.22
N LYS A 30 -13.74 -11.63 -13.19
CA LYS A 30 -14.25 -11.54 -11.81
C LYS A 30 -13.43 -10.54 -11.00
N GLU A 31 -14.11 -9.70 -10.24
CA GLU A 31 -13.51 -8.88 -9.21
C GLU A 31 -13.56 -9.64 -7.88
N LEU A 32 -12.39 -9.79 -7.26
CA LEU A 32 -12.19 -10.51 -6.01
C LEU A 32 -11.72 -9.54 -4.94
N THR A 33 -12.19 -9.77 -3.72
CA THR A 33 -11.82 -9.02 -2.53
C THR A 33 -11.31 -10.00 -1.48
N ALA A 34 -10.18 -9.69 -0.84
CA ALA A 34 -9.66 -10.48 0.26
C ALA A 34 -9.06 -9.60 1.36
N THR A 35 -9.17 -10.08 2.59
CA THR A 35 -8.47 -9.53 3.73
C THR A 35 -7.06 -10.12 3.81
N VAL A 36 -6.07 -9.26 3.94
CA VAL A 36 -4.65 -9.62 4.09
C VAL A 36 -4.05 -8.90 5.29
N PHE A 37 -3.09 -9.53 5.95
CA PHE A 37 -2.34 -8.88 7.03
C PHE A 37 -0.93 -8.56 6.55
N ILE A 38 -0.57 -7.28 6.67
CA ILE A 38 0.72 -6.77 6.22
C ILE A 38 1.55 -6.41 7.43
N ARG A 39 2.72 -7.02 7.55
CA ARG A 39 3.74 -6.66 8.51
C ARG A 39 4.47 -5.38 8.05
N PRO A 40 4.57 -4.35 8.91
CA PRO A 40 5.40 -3.18 8.61
C PRO A 40 6.87 -3.58 8.39
N LEU A 41 7.57 -2.83 7.53
CA LEU A 41 8.98 -3.10 7.20
C LEU A 41 9.84 -3.15 8.45
N GLY A 42 10.43 -4.33 8.69
CA GLY A 42 11.25 -4.63 9.85
C GLY A 42 12.37 -5.61 9.51
N TYR A 43 12.84 -6.33 10.53
CA TYR A 43 13.97 -7.25 10.40
C TYR A 43 13.80 -8.29 9.29
N GLN A 44 12.60 -8.86 9.11
CA GLN A 44 12.33 -9.83 8.03
C GLN A 44 12.51 -9.22 6.64
N ALA A 45 12.04 -7.99 6.42
CA ALA A 45 12.24 -7.31 5.15
C ALA A 45 13.73 -7.00 4.91
N ALA A 46 14.48 -6.65 5.95
CA ALA A 46 15.93 -6.44 5.85
C ALA A 46 16.68 -7.73 5.48
N ILE A 47 16.30 -8.89 6.06
CA ILE A 47 16.84 -10.19 5.64
C ILE A 47 16.54 -10.43 4.16
N SER A 48 15.30 -10.17 3.73
CA SER A 48 14.91 -10.36 2.34
C SER A 48 15.71 -9.49 1.39
N ASP A 49 15.90 -8.22 1.73
CA ASP A 49 16.71 -7.28 0.93
C ASP A 49 18.17 -7.76 0.82
N VAL A 50 18.78 -8.18 1.94
CA VAL A 50 20.16 -8.72 1.95
C VAL A 50 20.29 -9.99 1.10
N ASN A 51 19.34 -10.92 1.20
CA ASN A 51 19.37 -12.14 0.39
C ASN A 51 19.24 -11.82 -1.10
N SER A 52 18.43 -10.82 -1.45
CA SER A 52 18.23 -10.38 -2.83
C SER A 52 19.47 -9.71 -3.40
N LEU A 53 20.15 -8.85 -2.62
CA LEU A 53 21.41 -8.22 -3.01
C LEU A 53 22.53 -9.24 -3.25
N ASN A 54 22.49 -10.37 -2.54
CA ASN A 54 23.42 -11.48 -2.72
C ASN A 54 22.99 -12.44 -3.86
N GLY A 55 21.95 -12.12 -4.62
CA GLY A 55 21.44 -12.95 -5.72
C GLY A 55 20.83 -14.28 -5.27
N LYS A 56 20.48 -14.43 -3.99
CA LYS A 56 19.96 -15.69 -3.44
C LYS A 56 18.45 -15.86 -3.66
N GLN A 57 17.73 -14.78 -3.93
CA GLN A 57 16.29 -14.80 -4.16
C GLN A 57 15.86 -13.59 -5.00
N ASP A 58 14.65 -13.68 -5.54
CA ASP A 58 14.00 -12.56 -6.21
C ASP A 58 13.65 -11.44 -5.20
N SER A 59 13.98 -10.20 -5.57
CA SER A 59 13.84 -9.05 -4.68
C SER A 59 12.40 -8.67 -4.38
N LEU A 60 11.50 -8.88 -5.33
CA LEU A 60 10.09 -8.55 -5.19
C LEU A 60 9.37 -9.65 -4.41
N ALA A 61 9.58 -10.90 -4.80
CA ALA A 61 8.99 -12.07 -4.14
C ALA A 61 9.49 -12.21 -2.70
N GLY A 62 10.79 -12.01 -2.45
CA GLY A 62 11.36 -11.99 -1.11
C GLY A 62 10.72 -10.94 -0.20
N ARG A 63 10.41 -9.76 -0.74
CA ARG A 63 9.81 -8.66 0.02
C ARG A 63 8.33 -8.89 0.30
N LEU A 64 7.60 -9.44 -0.68
CA LEU A 64 6.20 -9.85 -0.50
C LEU A 64 6.07 -10.98 0.52
N ALA A 65 6.87 -12.05 0.40
CA ALA A 65 6.87 -13.17 1.35
C ALA A 65 7.18 -12.73 2.78
N ALA A 66 8.08 -11.75 2.97
CA ALA A 66 8.41 -11.22 4.28
C ALA A 66 7.35 -10.30 4.89
N SER A 67 6.49 -9.72 4.05
CA SER A 67 5.53 -8.68 4.48
C SER A 67 4.11 -9.21 4.59
N VAL A 68 3.71 -10.14 3.72
CA VAL A 68 2.36 -10.72 3.72
C VAL A 68 2.31 -11.90 4.70
N CYS A 69 1.47 -11.77 5.71
CA CYS A 69 1.33 -12.74 6.78
C CYS A 69 -0.15 -12.91 7.18
N ASP A 70 -0.40 -13.83 8.10
CA ASP A 70 -1.69 -13.99 8.75
C ASP A 70 -1.82 -13.07 9.99
N GLU A 71 -2.93 -13.19 10.71
CA GLU A 71 -3.22 -12.46 11.96
C GLU A 71 -2.15 -12.65 13.05
N SER A 72 -1.52 -13.84 13.08
CA SER A 72 -0.46 -14.20 14.03
C SER A 72 0.91 -13.73 13.56
N GLY A 73 1.00 -13.19 12.34
CA GLY A 73 2.24 -12.78 11.70
C GLY A 73 3.00 -13.92 11.04
N ILE A 74 2.42 -15.10 10.85
CA ILE A 74 3.06 -16.19 10.12
C ILE A 74 3.00 -15.88 8.62
N PRO A 75 4.13 -15.99 7.86
CA PRO A 75 4.12 -15.77 6.42
C PRO A 75 3.13 -16.68 5.70
N VAL A 76 2.31 -16.11 4.81
CA VAL A 76 1.32 -16.85 4.01
C VAL A 76 1.95 -17.45 2.75
N PHE A 77 2.97 -16.78 2.21
CA PHE A 77 3.65 -17.18 0.98
C PHE A 77 5.13 -17.42 1.23
N THR A 78 5.69 -18.38 0.52
CA THR A 78 7.13 -18.47 0.29
C THR A 78 7.54 -17.69 -0.95
N VAL A 79 8.83 -17.48 -1.15
CA VAL A 79 9.36 -16.88 -2.39
C VAL A 79 8.96 -17.72 -3.61
N ASP A 80 9.07 -19.04 -3.47
CA ASP A 80 8.79 -20.00 -4.53
C ASP A 80 7.29 -20.07 -4.86
N ASP A 81 6.42 -19.80 -3.87
CA ASP A 81 4.99 -19.67 -4.11
C ASP A 81 4.65 -18.48 -5.02
N ILE A 82 5.38 -17.38 -4.86
CA ILE A 82 5.14 -16.14 -5.60
C ILE A 82 5.71 -16.24 -7.01
N THR A 83 6.92 -16.80 -7.16
CA THR A 83 7.58 -16.96 -8.45
C THR A 83 7.04 -18.14 -9.26
N GLY A 84 6.30 -19.05 -8.62
CA GLY A 84 5.78 -20.27 -9.25
C GLY A 84 6.76 -21.44 -9.26
N ALA A 85 7.91 -21.30 -8.59
CA ALA A 85 8.89 -22.38 -8.46
C ALA A 85 8.40 -23.51 -7.54
N ALA A 86 7.46 -23.23 -6.63
CA ALA A 86 6.92 -24.22 -5.70
C ALA A 86 6.05 -25.28 -6.39
N ASP A 87 5.32 -24.89 -7.43
CA ASP A 87 4.44 -25.76 -8.22
C ASP A 87 4.40 -25.29 -9.68
N PRO A 88 5.11 -25.98 -10.60
CA PRO A 88 5.16 -25.61 -12.01
C PRO A 88 3.81 -25.63 -12.73
N GLU A 89 2.84 -26.44 -12.26
CA GLU A 89 1.49 -26.51 -12.84
C GLU A 89 0.61 -25.34 -12.38
N ARG A 90 0.83 -24.85 -11.14
CA ARG A 90 0.18 -23.64 -10.62
C ARG A 90 0.75 -22.37 -11.23
N GLY A 91 2.07 -22.32 -11.40
CA GLY A 91 2.79 -21.15 -11.90
C GLY A 91 2.87 -19.99 -10.89
N ALA A 92 3.32 -18.84 -11.37
CA ALA A 92 3.52 -17.63 -10.58
C ALA A 92 2.21 -16.99 -10.13
N LEU A 93 2.30 -16.14 -9.10
CA LEU A 93 1.17 -15.34 -8.63
C LEU A 93 0.63 -14.42 -9.73
N ASP A 94 -0.69 -14.25 -9.78
CA ASP A 94 -1.34 -13.36 -10.75
C ASP A 94 -0.78 -11.93 -10.66
N GLY A 95 -0.54 -11.32 -11.82
CA GLY A 95 0.08 -9.99 -11.88
C GLY A 95 -0.75 -8.90 -11.21
N ARG A 96 -2.08 -8.95 -11.30
CA ARG A 96 -2.96 -7.97 -10.65
C ARG A 96 -3.02 -8.20 -9.15
N LEU A 97 -3.05 -9.45 -8.71
CA LEU A 97 -2.95 -9.78 -7.29
C LEU A 97 -1.61 -9.32 -6.71
N THR A 98 -0.52 -9.53 -7.43
CA THR A 98 0.82 -9.06 -7.04
C THR A 98 0.86 -7.54 -6.87
N VAL A 99 0.30 -6.79 -7.83
CA VAL A 99 0.21 -5.32 -7.73
C VAL A 99 -0.66 -4.88 -6.55
N ALA A 100 -1.79 -5.55 -6.30
CA ALA A 100 -2.67 -5.24 -5.16
C ALA A 100 -1.96 -5.47 -3.81
N LEU A 101 -1.21 -6.57 -3.67
CA LEU A 101 -0.41 -6.84 -2.47
C LEU A 101 0.71 -5.81 -2.28
N LEU A 102 1.39 -5.42 -3.36
CA LEU A 102 2.40 -4.36 -3.30
C LEU A 102 1.79 -3.03 -2.85
N ALA A 103 0.61 -2.67 -3.37
CA ALA A 103 -0.09 -1.46 -2.96
C ALA A 103 -0.42 -1.47 -1.46
N ALA A 104 -0.99 -2.56 -0.94
CA ALA A 104 -1.26 -2.72 0.49
C ALA A 104 0.02 -2.62 1.34
N MET A 105 1.12 -3.21 0.88
CA MET A 105 2.42 -3.10 1.51
C MET A 105 2.92 -1.64 1.53
N PHE A 106 2.81 -0.92 0.41
CA PHE A 106 3.20 0.49 0.35
C PHE A 106 2.35 1.36 1.27
N GLU A 107 1.04 1.12 1.35
CA GLU A 107 0.16 1.85 2.26
C GLU A 107 0.56 1.66 3.72
N VAL A 108 0.79 0.42 4.17
CA VAL A 108 1.16 0.16 5.57
C VAL A 108 2.50 0.81 5.93
N ASN A 109 3.45 0.83 4.99
CA ASN A 109 4.76 1.43 5.23
C ASN A 109 4.79 2.96 5.09
N ASN A 110 3.87 3.54 4.31
CA ASN A 110 3.75 4.98 4.13
C ASN A 110 2.56 5.60 4.89
N ALA A 111 1.84 4.85 5.71
CA ALA A 111 0.70 5.32 6.50
C ALA A 111 1.05 6.48 7.44
N GLY A 112 2.33 6.66 7.78
CA GLY A 112 2.82 7.83 8.54
C GLY A 112 3.22 9.05 7.69
N LYS A 113 3.28 8.93 6.37
CA LYS A 113 3.73 9.99 5.43
C LYS A 113 2.62 10.53 4.54
N MET A 114 1.55 9.76 4.30
CA MET A 114 0.35 10.27 3.63
C MET A 114 -0.54 10.93 4.67
N LYS A 115 -0.44 12.27 4.78
CA LYS A 115 -1.46 13.08 5.43
C LYS A 115 -2.81 12.70 4.81
N SER A 116 -3.78 12.36 5.65
CA SER A 116 -5.20 12.23 5.28
C SER A 116 -5.56 13.29 4.25
N SER A 117 -6.02 12.87 3.07
CA SER A 117 -6.73 13.79 2.18
C SER A 117 -7.88 14.39 2.99
N PRO A 118 -8.07 15.73 2.97
CA PRO A 118 -9.25 16.31 3.60
C PRO A 118 -10.50 15.75 2.89
N PRO A 119 -11.60 15.48 3.63
CA PRO A 119 -12.85 15.06 3.02
C PRO A 119 -13.26 16.11 1.99
N SER A 120 -13.70 15.64 0.81
CA SER A 120 -14.23 16.50 -0.25
C SER A 120 -15.47 17.22 0.27
N THR A 121 -15.30 18.44 0.75
CA THR A 121 -16.42 19.39 0.88
C THR A 121 -16.92 19.67 -0.53
N SER A 122 -18.09 19.12 -0.85
CA SER A 122 -18.88 19.53 -2.00
C SER A 122 -19.19 21.03 -1.90
N SER A 123 -18.41 21.87 -2.56
CA SER A 123 -18.73 23.28 -2.71
C SER A 123 -19.75 23.43 -3.83
N SER A 124 -21.03 23.34 -3.48
CA SER A 124 -22.14 23.81 -4.32
C SER A 124 -22.15 25.34 -4.29
N THR A 125 -21.34 25.96 -5.14
CA THR A 125 -21.38 27.41 -5.36
C THR A 125 -22.52 27.71 -6.34
N SER A 126 -23.70 28.01 -5.81
CA SER A 126 -24.79 28.60 -6.58
C SER A 126 -24.41 30.04 -6.95
N SER A 127 -23.88 30.22 -8.16
CA SER A 127 -23.58 31.54 -8.73
C SER A 127 -24.87 32.32 -8.99
N ARG A 128 -25.19 33.27 -8.11
CA ARG A 128 -26.20 34.32 -8.38
C ARG A 128 -25.60 35.36 -9.33
N SER A 129 -25.98 35.28 -10.60
CA SER A 129 -25.68 36.30 -11.61
C SER A 129 -26.31 37.64 -11.24
N ARG A 130 -25.51 38.64 -10.87
CA ARG A 130 -25.92 40.05 -10.83
C ARG A 130 -25.68 40.66 -12.21
N SER A 131 -26.74 40.79 -13.01
CA SER A 131 -26.70 41.48 -14.29
C SER A 131 -26.40 42.96 -14.11
N ALA A 132 -25.26 43.42 -14.64
CA ALA A 132 -24.86 44.82 -14.64
C ALA A 132 -25.76 45.64 -15.59
N ALA A 133 -26.17 46.83 -15.13
CA ALA A 133 -27.03 47.75 -15.85
C ALA A 133 -26.35 48.35 -17.10
N ARG A 134 -27.12 48.39 -18.19
CA ARG A 134 -26.75 48.89 -19.52
C ARG A 134 -26.63 50.43 -19.52
N SER A 135 -25.41 50.96 -19.63
CA SER A 135 -25.17 52.39 -19.86
C SER A 135 -25.44 52.75 -21.33
N ARG A 136 -26.36 53.69 -21.58
CA ARG A 136 -26.70 54.22 -22.91
C ARG A 136 -25.72 55.34 -23.29
N LYS A 137 -25.01 55.20 -24.41
CA LYS A 137 -24.29 56.30 -25.09
C LYS A 137 -25.29 57.20 -25.84
N PRO A 138 -25.14 58.53 -25.84
CA PRO A 138 -25.90 59.42 -26.73
C PRO A 138 -25.26 59.50 -28.12
N ALA A 139 -26.11 59.58 -29.15
CA ALA A 139 -25.72 59.85 -30.53
C ALA A 139 -25.67 61.36 -30.80
N LYS A 140 -24.67 61.81 -31.55
CA LYS A 140 -24.57 63.15 -32.14
C LYS A 140 -23.98 62.95 -33.54
N GLY A 141 -24.68 63.43 -34.57
CA GLY A 141 -24.34 63.30 -35.99
C GLY A 141 -25.55 62.99 -36.81
#